data_AF-A0A419JEG0-F1
#
_entry.id   AF-A0A419JEG0-F1
#
_cell.length_a   1.000
_cell.length_b   1.000
_cell.length_c   1.000
_cell.angle_alpha   90.00
_cell.angle_beta   90.00
_cell.angle_gamma   90.00
#
_symmetry.space_group_name_H-M   'P 1'
#
loop_
_entity.id
_entity.type
_entity.pdbx_description
1 polymer ?
#
loop_
_entity_poly.entity_id
_entity_poly.type
_entity_poly.pdbx_seq_one_letter_code
_entity_poly.pdbx_strand_id
1 'polypeptide(L)'
;MNIRSISGRSVAMVLLILAMAALSLPAAATNAQVSIADDVSAAHGAKTTTPISITSLTEQLGAATIVLAYDADVEVVSVTPGTMGDFAAAPAIDNPNHKTTITWFKATGVTGDQTFAQVELKALGAAGETSTLDIQITTFDSTGGAAIGVDDDDGLFTITAPDTHTYYADDDNDGYGDPDDSVVASSAPAGYVEDNTDCDDTNADVHPGATEVCNGIDDDCDTLVDDADPDCVGLTTYYRDADGDGYGDPNDSVDACTAPAGYVDDNTDCDDTNAAVHPGAAEVCNGIDDNCDGAVDEGVTTTYYADADGDGYGDPDDSVDACAAPAGYVDNSDDCDDTNAAVHPGATEVCNGIDDNCDGEIDEGFAKNTYYGDADGDGYGDPANTTEACAAPAGYVDDNTDCDDTNAAVNPGAAEVPDDGIDNNCNGVIDEDFCLNLNAGWNFVSIPKMVNGSNDAETVFDIGDYDLCEYYDVHEGRWLDLDEITVEPTRGYLVSKNNPEMLCLDFSDSPLFPSAQTVYAGDFNMIGFPSMDGMSVSDFKTATGLEFSMIMQWDSGYYSTGYMTTGRGYLIWPTANGSMPGMI
;
A
#
# COMPACT_ATOMS: atom_id res chain seq x y z
N MET A 1 -46.10 38.23 -21.85
CA MET A 1 -47.41 38.77 -22.25
C MET A 1 -47.18 40.08 -23.00
N ASN A 2 -47.58 40.15 -24.27
CA ASN A 2 -47.29 41.25 -25.22
C ASN A 2 -48.21 42.46 -25.01
N ILE A 3 -47.66 43.67 -24.80
CA ILE A 3 -48.34 44.96 -25.08
C ILE A 3 -47.26 45.99 -25.51
N ARG A 4 -46.96 46.12 -26.80
CA ARG A 4 -47.44 47.17 -27.74
C ARG A 4 -47.22 48.62 -27.29
N SER A 5 -46.06 49.16 -27.69
CA SER A 5 -45.78 50.59 -27.84
C SER A 5 -46.57 51.16 -29.03
N ILE A 6 -47.32 52.24 -28.80
CA ILE A 6 -48.06 52.99 -29.81
C ILE A 6 -47.24 54.19 -30.24
N SER A 7 -47.03 54.26 -31.56
CA SER A 7 -46.31 55.29 -32.29
C SER A 7 -47.06 56.60 -32.42
N GLY A 8 -46.32 57.70 -32.32
CA GLY A 8 -46.17 58.66 -33.41
C GLY A 8 -47.27 59.71 -33.61
N ARG A 9 -46.83 60.97 -33.66
CA ARG A 9 -47.30 61.94 -34.67
C ARG A 9 -46.31 63.09 -34.83
N SER A 10 -45.39 62.92 -35.78
CA SER A 10 -44.76 64.03 -36.51
C SER A 10 -45.80 64.68 -37.42
N VAL A 11 -45.98 66.00 -37.32
CA VAL A 11 -46.71 66.79 -38.31
C VAL A 11 -45.69 67.41 -39.26
N ALA A 12 -45.71 66.95 -40.50
CA ALA A 12 -44.99 67.54 -41.62
C ALA A 12 -45.68 68.86 -42.02
N MET A 13 -44.94 69.96 -41.97
CA MET A 13 -45.38 71.26 -42.48
C MET A 13 -44.82 71.42 -43.90
N VAL A 14 -45.71 71.34 -44.89
CA VAL A 14 -45.40 71.64 -46.29
C VAL A 14 -45.38 73.15 -46.50
N LEU A 15 -44.30 73.56 -47.15
CA LEU A 15 -43.88 74.87 -47.61
C LEU A 15 -44.94 75.60 -48.46
N LEU A 16 -45.26 76.86 -48.13
CA LEU A 16 -45.73 77.83 -49.12
C LEU A 16 -44.95 79.14 -48.94
N ILE A 17 -43.94 79.31 -49.80
CA ILE A 17 -43.21 80.57 -49.97
C ILE A 17 -44.14 81.52 -50.73
N LEU A 18 -44.58 82.59 -50.08
CA LEU A 18 -45.11 83.78 -50.73
C LEU A 18 -44.26 84.97 -50.29
N ALA A 19 -43.31 85.37 -51.14
CA ALA A 19 -42.59 86.61 -50.99
C ALA A 19 -43.45 87.76 -51.53
N MET A 20 -43.75 88.78 -50.71
CA MET A 20 -43.67 90.20 -51.09
C MET A 20 -44.09 91.15 -49.97
N ALA A 21 -43.27 92.20 -49.84
CA ALA A 21 -43.50 93.48 -49.17
C ALA A 21 -43.51 93.50 -47.63
N ALA A 22 -42.39 93.98 -47.08
CA ALA A 22 -42.30 94.51 -45.74
C ALA A 22 -43.33 95.65 -45.56
N LEU A 23 -44.41 95.35 -44.84
CA LEU A 23 -45.15 96.35 -44.08
C LEU A 23 -44.61 96.25 -42.65
N SER A 24 -43.67 97.12 -42.29
CA SER A 24 -43.32 97.34 -40.89
C SER A 24 -44.55 97.93 -40.20
N LEU A 25 -45.42 97.07 -39.67
CA LEU A 25 -46.28 97.45 -38.56
C LEU A 25 -45.34 97.99 -37.48
N PRO A 26 -45.57 99.18 -36.92
CA PRO A 26 -44.82 99.59 -35.74
C PRO A 26 -45.02 98.48 -34.70
N ALA A 27 -43.92 98.00 -34.11
CA ALA A 27 -44.01 97.17 -32.92
C ALA A 27 -44.97 97.88 -31.97
N ALA A 28 -46.06 97.20 -31.57
CA ALA A 28 -46.92 97.72 -30.53
C ALA A 28 -46.00 98.04 -29.34
N ALA A 29 -46.09 99.25 -28.81
CA ALA A 29 -45.38 99.59 -27.59
C ALA A 29 -45.82 98.56 -26.53
N THR A 30 -44.91 97.66 -26.15
CA THR A 30 -45.17 96.69 -25.10
C THR A 30 -45.06 97.44 -23.78
N ASN A 31 -46.15 97.51 -23.04
CA ASN A 31 -46.15 98.03 -21.68
C ASN A 31 -45.15 97.24 -20.83
N ALA A 32 -44.51 97.91 -19.86
CA ALA A 32 -43.77 97.21 -18.83
C ALA A 32 -44.72 96.26 -18.08
N GLN A 33 -44.23 95.14 -17.58
CA GLN A 33 -45.04 94.19 -16.81
C GLN A 33 -44.55 94.19 -15.37
N VAL A 34 -45.45 94.39 -14.40
CA VAL A 34 -45.15 94.19 -12.98
C VAL A 34 -45.82 92.91 -12.53
N SER A 35 -45.05 91.92 -12.10
CA SER A 35 -45.58 90.60 -11.76
C SER A 35 -45.11 90.08 -10.40
N ILE A 36 -45.90 89.21 -9.81
CA ILE A 36 -45.57 88.39 -8.64
C ILE A 36 -45.99 86.95 -8.95
N ALA A 37 -45.23 85.97 -8.48
CA ALA A 37 -45.41 84.59 -8.93
C ALA A 37 -46.77 83.98 -8.52
N ASP A 38 -47.33 83.15 -9.41
CA ASP A 38 -48.59 82.41 -9.24
C ASP A 38 -48.47 81.07 -8.48
N ASP A 39 -47.25 80.60 -8.26
CA ASP A 39 -46.94 79.29 -7.68
C ASP A 39 -46.28 79.39 -6.31
N VAL A 40 -46.46 80.52 -5.63
CA VAL A 40 -45.92 80.70 -4.28
C VAL A 40 -46.69 79.79 -3.32
N SER A 41 -45.98 78.99 -2.54
CA SER A 41 -46.61 78.14 -1.54
C SER A 41 -45.76 78.02 -0.28
N ALA A 42 -46.42 77.80 0.85
CA ALA A 42 -45.79 77.44 2.11
C ALA A 42 -46.76 76.68 3.01
N ALA A 43 -46.22 75.81 3.87
CA ALA A 43 -47.01 75.14 4.89
C ALA A 43 -47.60 76.14 5.89
N HIS A 44 -48.74 75.83 6.50
CA HIS A 44 -49.31 76.66 7.57
C HIS A 44 -48.24 77.04 8.62
N GLY A 45 -48.10 78.34 8.89
CA GLY A 45 -47.13 78.90 9.83
C GLY A 45 -45.71 79.14 9.27
N ALA A 46 -45.37 78.56 8.11
CA ALA A 46 -44.09 78.76 7.45
C ALA A 46 -44.03 80.09 6.68
N LYS A 47 -42.79 80.54 6.40
CA LYS A 47 -42.51 81.74 5.63
C LYS A 47 -41.88 81.38 4.30
N THR A 48 -42.16 82.16 3.26
CA THR A 48 -41.50 82.07 1.95
C THR A 48 -41.31 83.47 1.36
N THR A 49 -40.37 83.64 0.44
CA THR A 49 -40.07 84.94 -0.18
C THR A 49 -40.32 84.87 -1.66
N THR A 50 -41.05 85.85 -2.20
CA THR A 50 -41.33 85.97 -3.63
C THR A 50 -41.00 87.38 -4.14
N PRO A 51 -40.37 87.53 -5.32
CA PRO A 51 -40.05 88.82 -5.88
C PRO A 51 -41.27 89.46 -6.54
N ILE A 52 -41.41 90.77 -6.38
CA ILE A 52 -42.16 91.61 -7.33
C ILE A 52 -41.18 91.99 -8.44
N SER A 53 -41.46 91.54 -9.67
CA SER A 53 -40.58 91.70 -10.82
C SER A 53 -41.15 92.75 -11.78
N ILE A 54 -40.28 93.55 -12.39
CA ILE A 54 -40.61 94.45 -13.49
C ILE A 54 -39.90 93.91 -14.73
N THR A 55 -40.64 93.59 -15.79
CA THR A 55 -40.05 93.15 -17.05
C THR A 55 -40.49 94.04 -18.22
N SER A 56 -39.78 93.95 -19.34
CA SER A 56 -40.07 94.74 -20.55
C SER A 56 -40.02 96.27 -20.33
N LEU A 57 -39.28 96.73 -19.32
CA LEU A 57 -39.14 98.15 -19.01
C LEU A 57 -38.18 98.84 -20.00
N THR A 58 -38.72 99.42 -21.06
CA THR A 58 -37.93 100.11 -22.09
C THR A 58 -37.71 101.59 -21.80
N GLU A 59 -38.54 102.20 -20.96
CA GLU A 59 -38.44 103.61 -20.56
C GLU A 59 -37.73 103.78 -19.21
N GLN A 60 -37.11 104.93 -18.98
CA GLN A 60 -36.33 105.19 -17.77
C GLN A 60 -37.24 105.53 -16.58
N LEU A 61 -37.69 104.51 -15.86
CA LEU A 61 -38.55 104.61 -14.69
C LEU A 61 -37.86 105.40 -13.57
N GLY A 62 -38.48 106.48 -13.11
CA GLY A 62 -37.96 107.39 -12.09
C GLY A 62 -38.74 107.35 -10.76
N ALA A 63 -40.01 106.97 -10.79
CA ALA A 63 -40.85 106.83 -9.60
C ALA A 63 -41.85 105.68 -9.79
N ALA A 64 -42.00 104.84 -8.77
CA ALA A 64 -43.01 103.79 -8.77
C ALA A 64 -43.62 103.62 -7.38
N THR A 65 -44.94 103.45 -7.30
CA THR A 65 -45.63 103.05 -6.07
C THR A 65 -46.55 101.89 -6.37
N ILE A 66 -46.20 100.73 -5.83
CA ILE A 66 -46.93 99.47 -5.98
C ILE A 66 -47.56 99.12 -4.64
N VAL A 67 -48.83 98.76 -4.69
CA VAL A 67 -49.58 98.23 -3.56
C VAL A 67 -49.78 96.74 -3.82
N LEU A 68 -49.35 95.90 -2.89
CA LEU A 68 -49.69 94.48 -2.88
C LEU A 68 -50.88 94.29 -1.93
N ALA A 69 -52.02 93.84 -2.45
CA ALA A 69 -53.17 93.40 -1.68
C ALA A 69 -53.17 91.87 -1.59
N TYR A 70 -53.64 91.34 -0.46
CA TYR A 70 -53.71 89.91 -0.19
C TYR A 70 -54.93 89.58 0.68
N ASP A 71 -55.18 88.29 0.92
CA ASP A 71 -56.26 87.81 1.77
C ASP A 71 -55.77 87.57 3.21
N ALA A 72 -56.70 87.29 4.13
CA ALA A 72 -56.37 87.07 5.55
C ALA A 72 -55.53 85.81 5.83
N ASP A 73 -55.43 84.92 4.84
CA ASP A 73 -54.73 83.65 4.91
C ASP A 73 -53.21 83.80 4.77
N VAL A 74 -52.73 85.01 4.44
CA VAL A 74 -51.32 85.35 4.35
C VAL A 74 -51.07 86.68 5.06
N GLU A 75 -49.89 86.84 5.65
CA GLU A 75 -49.40 88.15 6.08
C GLU A 75 -48.03 88.46 5.46
N VAL A 76 -47.77 89.74 5.20
CA VAL A 76 -46.44 90.19 4.78
C VAL A 76 -45.60 90.39 6.05
N VAL A 77 -44.49 89.66 6.14
CA VAL A 77 -43.56 89.69 7.28
C VAL A 77 -42.53 90.79 7.10
N SER A 78 -41.96 90.88 5.90
CA SER A 78 -40.94 91.86 5.57
C SER A 78 -40.91 92.15 4.07
N VAL A 79 -40.42 93.34 3.71
CA VAL A 79 -40.18 93.72 2.32
C VAL A 79 -38.78 94.30 2.23
N THR A 80 -37.95 93.72 1.36
CA THR A 80 -36.56 94.16 1.18
C THR A 80 -36.32 94.68 -0.24
N PRO A 81 -35.42 95.66 -0.44
CA PRO A 81 -35.12 96.21 -1.76
C PRO A 81 -34.66 95.14 -2.76
N GLY A 82 -35.18 95.22 -3.99
CA GLY A 82 -34.68 94.42 -5.11
C GLY A 82 -33.50 95.07 -5.82
N THR A 83 -33.33 94.77 -7.11
CA THR A 83 -32.22 95.27 -7.93
C THR A 83 -32.27 96.77 -8.20
N MET A 84 -33.42 97.41 -7.93
CA MET A 84 -33.64 98.84 -8.11
C MET A 84 -32.99 99.71 -7.02
N GLY A 85 -32.53 99.09 -5.93
CA GLY A 85 -31.94 99.77 -4.77
C GLY A 85 -32.99 100.27 -3.77
N ASP A 86 -32.54 101.04 -2.77
CA ASP A 86 -33.34 101.42 -1.60
C ASP A 86 -34.67 102.10 -1.94
N PHE A 87 -35.67 101.84 -1.10
CA PHE A 87 -36.99 102.45 -1.19
C PHE A 87 -36.97 103.95 -0.85
N ALA A 88 -37.94 104.70 -1.39
CA ALA A 88 -38.08 106.12 -1.09
C ALA A 88 -38.50 106.38 0.38
N ALA A 89 -39.19 105.41 0.98
CA ALA A 89 -39.55 105.34 2.39
C ALA A 89 -39.64 103.86 2.81
N ALA A 90 -39.65 103.59 4.11
CA ALA A 90 -39.90 102.23 4.61
C ALA A 90 -41.24 101.71 4.05
N PRO A 91 -41.30 100.47 3.53
CA PRO A 91 -42.54 99.85 3.06
C PRO A 91 -43.62 99.90 4.15
N ALA A 92 -44.81 100.34 3.79
CA ALA A 92 -45.94 100.42 4.71
C ALA A 92 -46.70 99.10 4.67
N ILE A 93 -46.31 98.17 5.55
CA ILE A 93 -46.97 96.88 5.75
C ILE A 93 -48.16 97.07 6.69
N ASP A 94 -49.37 96.80 6.21
CA ASP A 94 -50.64 96.94 6.95
C ASP A 94 -51.42 95.61 6.89
N ASN A 95 -50.87 94.59 7.57
CA ASN A 95 -51.48 93.25 7.67
C ASN A 95 -52.95 93.29 8.15
N PRO A 96 -53.37 94.15 9.11
CA PRO A 96 -54.77 94.26 9.51
C PRO A 96 -55.75 94.68 8.40
N ASN A 97 -55.28 95.36 7.36
CA ASN A 97 -56.06 95.74 6.18
C ASN A 97 -55.62 94.97 4.91
N HIS A 98 -54.80 93.94 5.07
CA HIS A 98 -54.28 93.05 4.02
C HIS A 98 -53.63 93.78 2.83
N LYS A 99 -52.82 94.78 3.15
CA LYS A 99 -52.23 95.67 2.15
C LYS A 99 -50.81 96.06 2.51
N THR A 100 -49.92 96.03 1.53
CA THR A 100 -48.54 96.52 1.67
C THR A 100 -48.22 97.53 0.58
N THR A 101 -47.85 98.75 0.94
CA THR A 101 -47.51 99.81 -0.02
C THR A 101 -46.01 100.03 -0.07
N ILE A 102 -45.44 99.98 -1.28
CA ILE A 102 -44.01 100.08 -1.53
C ILE A 102 -43.78 101.24 -2.50
N THR A 103 -43.06 102.26 -2.06
CA THR A 103 -42.74 103.44 -2.86
C THR A 103 -41.24 103.50 -3.15
N TRP A 104 -40.91 103.62 -4.43
CA TRP A 104 -39.55 103.74 -4.92
C TRP A 104 -39.39 105.03 -5.74
N PHE A 105 -38.24 105.69 -5.59
CA PHE A 105 -37.92 106.89 -6.34
C PHE A 105 -36.41 106.98 -6.55
N LYS A 106 -36.00 107.28 -7.78
CA LYS A 106 -34.61 107.56 -8.11
C LYS A 106 -34.54 108.57 -9.25
N ALA A 107 -33.94 109.73 -8.99
CA ALA A 107 -33.84 110.80 -9.98
C ALA A 107 -33.11 110.41 -11.28
N THR A 108 -32.17 109.45 -11.21
CA THR A 108 -31.47 108.92 -12.39
C THR A 108 -32.25 107.81 -13.11
N GLY A 109 -33.30 107.28 -12.47
CA GLY A 109 -34.11 106.15 -12.92
C GLY A 109 -33.36 104.85 -13.15
N VAL A 110 -34.09 103.85 -13.66
CA VAL A 110 -33.60 102.53 -14.10
C VAL A 110 -34.33 102.09 -15.39
N THR A 111 -33.76 101.14 -16.11
CA THR A 111 -34.31 100.54 -17.35
C THR A 111 -33.98 99.04 -17.39
N GLY A 112 -34.66 98.27 -18.25
CA GLY A 112 -34.48 96.82 -18.35
C GLY A 112 -35.18 96.09 -17.20
N ASP A 113 -35.13 94.76 -17.23
CA ASP A 113 -35.82 93.94 -16.22
C ASP A 113 -35.19 94.17 -14.83
N GLN A 114 -36.05 94.34 -13.82
CA GLN A 114 -35.68 94.63 -12.45
C GLN A 114 -36.46 93.77 -11.48
N THR A 115 -35.90 93.52 -10.29
CA THR A 115 -36.69 93.15 -9.12
C THR A 115 -37.02 94.43 -8.37
N PHE A 116 -38.31 94.71 -8.22
CA PHE A 116 -38.79 95.89 -7.49
C PHE A 116 -38.59 95.72 -5.98
N ALA A 117 -39.03 94.58 -5.44
CA ALA A 117 -38.90 94.23 -4.04
C ALA A 117 -38.92 92.70 -3.86
N GLN A 118 -38.31 92.22 -2.77
CA GLN A 118 -38.53 90.86 -2.28
C GLN A 118 -39.52 90.92 -1.12
N VAL A 119 -40.61 90.17 -1.21
CA VAL A 119 -41.68 90.14 -0.21
C VAL A 119 -41.65 88.81 0.52
N GLU A 120 -41.39 88.84 1.82
CA GLU A 120 -41.49 87.66 2.69
C GLU A 120 -42.94 87.53 3.18
N LEU A 121 -43.58 86.42 2.84
CA LEU A 121 -44.96 86.08 3.17
C LEU A 121 -44.98 84.97 4.22
N LYS A 122 -45.92 85.00 5.16
CA LYS A 122 -46.19 83.89 6.10
C LYS A 122 -47.59 83.35 5.87
N ALA A 123 -47.70 82.02 5.75
CA ALA A 123 -48.98 81.33 5.63
C ALA A 123 -49.70 81.28 6.99
N LEU A 124 -50.95 81.72 7.03
CA LEU A 124 -51.82 81.73 8.20
C LEU A 124 -53.11 80.91 8.01
N GLY A 125 -53.56 80.71 6.76
CA GLY A 125 -54.74 79.90 6.43
C GLY A 125 -54.55 78.40 6.66
N ALA A 126 -55.61 77.62 6.52
CA ALA A 126 -55.57 76.16 6.56
C ALA A 126 -54.97 75.56 5.28
N ALA A 127 -54.47 74.33 5.36
CA ALA A 127 -53.95 73.60 4.21
C ALA A 127 -55.00 73.48 3.09
N GLY A 128 -54.63 73.87 1.87
CA GLY A 128 -55.51 73.90 0.69
C GLY A 128 -56.20 75.24 0.45
N GLU A 129 -56.15 76.19 1.40
CA GLU A 129 -56.59 77.56 1.17
C GLU A 129 -55.59 78.33 0.30
N THR A 130 -56.06 79.38 -0.36
CA THR A 130 -55.26 80.22 -1.26
C THR A 130 -55.50 81.69 -0.97
N SER A 131 -54.46 82.51 -1.01
CA SER A 131 -54.56 83.97 -1.00
C SER A 131 -54.18 84.51 -2.36
N THR A 132 -55.01 85.40 -2.92
CA THR A 132 -54.61 86.21 -4.07
C THR A 132 -53.46 87.16 -3.67
N LEU A 133 -52.57 87.46 -4.61
CA LEU A 133 -51.49 88.44 -4.47
C LEU A 133 -51.70 89.51 -5.54
N ASP A 134 -52.60 90.45 -5.28
CA ASP A 134 -53.08 91.46 -6.23
C ASP A 134 -52.13 92.68 -6.28
N ILE A 135 -51.59 92.96 -7.46
CA ILE A 135 -50.67 94.07 -7.72
C ILE A 135 -51.46 95.29 -8.21
N GLN A 136 -51.54 96.30 -7.35
CA GLN A 136 -52.15 97.57 -7.68
C GLN A 136 -51.09 98.65 -7.91
N ILE A 137 -50.93 99.08 -9.16
CA ILE A 137 -49.95 100.12 -9.53
C ILE A 137 -50.59 101.51 -9.40
N THR A 138 -50.06 102.33 -8.50
CA THR A 138 -50.61 103.68 -8.23
C THR A 138 -49.81 104.81 -8.89
N THR A 139 -48.50 104.62 -9.03
CA THR A 139 -47.59 105.54 -9.71
C THR A 139 -46.59 104.71 -10.50
N PHE A 140 -46.35 105.05 -11.76
CA PHE A 140 -45.34 104.42 -12.60
C PHE A 140 -44.83 105.40 -13.66
N ASP A 141 -43.94 106.30 -13.23
CA ASP A 141 -43.56 107.48 -13.99
C ASP A 141 -42.06 107.46 -14.35
N SER A 142 -41.76 107.92 -15.56
CA SER A 142 -40.39 108.17 -16.02
C SER A 142 -39.69 109.26 -15.20
N THR A 143 -38.38 109.38 -15.33
CA THR A 143 -37.58 110.47 -14.70
C THR A 143 -38.04 111.88 -15.10
N GLY A 144 -38.75 112.01 -16.23
CA GLY A 144 -39.39 113.26 -16.69
C GLY A 144 -40.79 113.52 -16.13
N GLY A 145 -41.34 112.62 -15.30
CA GLY A 145 -42.67 112.73 -14.71
C GLY A 145 -43.82 112.36 -15.65
N ALA A 146 -43.54 111.70 -16.78
CA ALA A 146 -44.57 111.15 -17.66
C ALA A 146 -44.86 109.70 -17.28
N ALA A 147 -46.15 109.33 -17.23
CA ALA A 147 -46.59 107.96 -16.97
C ALA A 147 -46.06 106.99 -18.04
N ILE A 148 -45.50 105.88 -17.59
CA ILE A 148 -45.05 104.77 -18.43
C ILE A 148 -46.20 103.74 -18.50
N GLY A 149 -46.50 103.25 -19.70
CA GLY A 149 -47.48 102.18 -19.88
C GLY A 149 -47.04 100.92 -19.14
N VAL A 150 -47.91 100.39 -18.29
CA VAL A 150 -47.61 99.24 -17.44
C VAL A 150 -48.86 98.38 -17.28
N ASP A 151 -48.67 97.06 -17.35
CA ASP A 151 -49.68 96.09 -16.98
C ASP A 151 -49.21 95.33 -15.73
N ASP A 152 -50.15 94.96 -14.88
CA ASP A 152 -49.97 94.09 -13.72
C ASP A 152 -50.32 92.64 -14.07
N ASP A 153 -49.57 91.71 -13.47
CA ASP A 153 -49.81 90.27 -13.50
C ASP A 153 -49.79 89.78 -12.04
N ASP A 154 -51.00 89.57 -11.51
CA ASP A 154 -51.22 89.14 -10.14
C ASP A 154 -50.62 87.76 -9.87
N GLY A 155 -50.41 87.45 -8.60
CA GLY A 155 -49.98 86.13 -8.16
C GLY A 155 -51.04 85.39 -7.34
N LEU A 156 -50.68 84.18 -6.95
CA LEU A 156 -51.45 83.32 -6.06
C LEU A 156 -50.51 82.68 -5.05
N PHE A 157 -50.93 82.68 -3.80
CA PHE A 157 -50.29 81.97 -2.71
C PHE A 157 -51.13 80.76 -2.30
N THR A 158 -50.57 79.57 -2.29
CA THR A 158 -51.25 78.35 -1.81
C THR A 158 -50.70 77.90 -0.46
N ILE A 159 -51.57 77.70 0.53
CA ILE A 159 -51.17 77.12 1.82
C ILE A 159 -51.10 75.60 1.67
N THR A 160 -49.95 75.01 1.96
CA THR A 160 -49.78 73.56 1.96
C THR A 160 -49.97 72.97 3.37
N ALA A 161 -50.20 71.66 3.44
CA ALA A 161 -50.17 70.96 4.73
C ALA A 161 -48.75 71.01 5.33
N PRO A 162 -48.61 71.04 6.67
CA PRO A 162 -47.32 70.79 7.30
C PRO A 162 -46.83 69.41 6.90
N ASP A 163 -45.53 69.31 6.60
CA ASP A 163 -44.88 68.04 6.34
C ASP A 163 -44.71 67.29 7.66
N THR A 164 -45.49 66.24 7.87
CA THR A 164 -45.47 65.44 9.11
C THR A 164 -45.43 63.97 8.77
N HIS A 165 -44.54 63.24 9.45
CA HIS A 165 -44.38 61.80 9.37
C HIS A 165 -44.81 61.19 10.71
N THR A 166 -45.14 59.89 10.68
CA THR A 166 -45.33 59.10 11.91
C THR A 166 -43.99 58.44 12.20
N TYR A 167 -43.51 58.60 13.43
CA TYR A 167 -42.31 57.95 13.92
C TYR A 167 -42.67 57.01 15.07
N TYR A 168 -41.94 55.93 15.24
CA TYR A 168 -42.17 54.83 16.17
C TYR A 168 -41.04 54.77 17.19
N ALA A 169 -41.34 54.46 18.46
CA ALA A 169 -40.31 54.37 19.49
C ALA A 169 -39.24 53.35 19.07
N ASP A 170 -37.98 53.65 19.36
CA ASP A 170 -36.81 52.82 19.07
C ASP A 170 -36.03 52.69 20.38
N ASP A 171 -36.54 51.81 21.26
CA ASP A 171 -36.15 51.70 22.66
C ASP A 171 -34.80 50.98 22.84
N ASP A 172 -34.41 50.12 21.89
CA ASP A 172 -33.14 49.38 21.88
C ASP A 172 -32.07 49.92 20.90
N ASN A 173 -32.46 50.86 20.03
CA ASN A 173 -31.59 51.60 19.13
C ASN A 173 -31.01 50.81 17.95
N ASP A 174 -31.78 49.89 17.38
CA ASP A 174 -31.42 49.13 16.19
C ASP A 174 -31.87 49.77 14.85
N GLY A 175 -32.79 50.74 14.91
CA GLY A 175 -33.30 51.46 13.76
C GLY A 175 -34.70 51.04 13.28
N TYR A 176 -35.29 50.02 13.89
CA TYR A 176 -36.69 49.64 13.79
C TYR A 176 -37.43 50.14 15.03
N GLY A 177 -38.77 50.11 15.01
CA GLY A 177 -39.51 50.66 16.12
C GLY A 177 -40.88 50.05 16.33
N ASP A 178 -41.39 50.22 17.56
CA ASP A 178 -42.65 49.60 18.01
C ASP A 178 -43.85 50.16 17.24
N PRO A 179 -44.58 49.34 16.44
CA PRO A 179 -45.79 49.77 15.74
C PRO A 179 -46.91 50.29 16.67
N ASP A 180 -46.90 49.91 17.95
CA ASP A 180 -47.88 50.30 18.96
C ASP A 180 -47.51 51.57 19.74
N ASP A 181 -46.26 52.07 19.68
CA ASP A 181 -45.82 53.35 20.26
C ASP A 181 -45.33 54.32 19.18
N SER A 182 -46.19 55.29 18.81
CA SER A 182 -45.89 56.25 17.75
C SER A 182 -46.23 57.71 18.07
N VAL A 183 -45.51 58.60 17.39
CA VAL A 183 -45.67 60.06 17.48
C VAL A 183 -45.65 60.69 16.09
N VAL A 184 -46.52 61.68 15.87
CA VAL A 184 -46.53 62.47 14.62
C VAL A 184 -45.69 63.72 14.80
N ALA A 185 -44.67 63.89 13.96
CA ALA A 185 -43.76 65.04 14.01
C ALA A 185 -43.28 65.45 12.60
N SER A 186 -42.72 66.65 12.46
CA SER A 186 -42.13 67.12 11.19
C SER A 186 -40.71 66.59 10.95
N SER A 187 -40.13 65.92 11.94
CA SER A 187 -38.80 65.29 11.92
C SER A 187 -38.72 64.29 13.08
N ALA A 188 -37.93 63.22 12.93
CA ALA A 188 -37.76 62.17 13.94
C ALA A 188 -37.39 62.76 15.32
N PRO A 189 -38.23 62.56 16.34
CA PRO A 189 -37.85 62.82 17.73
C PRO A 189 -36.68 61.92 18.16
N ALA A 190 -35.99 62.30 19.24
CA ALA A 190 -34.93 61.44 19.77
C ALA A 190 -35.53 60.14 20.34
N GLY A 191 -34.98 58.99 19.95
CA GLY A 191 -35.49 57.66 20.32
C GLY A 191 -36.71 57.23 19.51
N TYR A 192 -36.89 57.78 18.29
CA TYR A 192 -37.95 57.39 17.39
C TYR A 192 -37.43 57.26 15.94
N VAL A 193 -37.93 56.29 15.18
CA VAL A 193 -37.56 55.98 13.78
C VAL A 193 -38.79 55.96 12.87
N GLU A 194 -38.62 55.93 11.54
CA GLU A 194 -39.76 55.86 10.59
C GLU A 194 -40.27 54.44 10.35
N ASP A 195 -39.39 53.45 10.54
CA ASP A 195 -39.73 52.04 10.36
C ASP A 195 -40.47 51.53 11.59
N ASN A 196 -41.48 50.69 11.37
CA ASN A 196 -42.43 50.26 12.40
C ASN A 196 -42.58 48.74 12.45
N THR A 197 -41.56 48.04 11.96
CA THR A 197 -41.61 46.62 11.66
C THR A 197 -40.97 45.78 12.75
N ASP A 198 -40.55 46.40 13.86
CA ASP A 198 -39.98 45.72 15.02
C ASP A 198 -41.04 44.87 15.75
N CYS A 199 -40.67 43.63 16.07
CA CYS A 199 -41.51 42.70 16.82
C CYS A 199 -41.13 42.59 18.31
N ASP A 200 -39.96 43.10 18.73
CA ASP A 200 -39.54 43.28 20.12
C ASP A 200 -38.58 44.49 20.27
N ASP A 201 -39.15 45.70 20.34
CA ASP A 201 -38.48 47.01 20.50
C ASP A 201 -37.64 47.16 21.80
N THR A 202 -37.47 46.08 22.55
CA THR A 202 -36.59 46.02 23.73
C THR A 202 -35.32 45.21 23.51
N ASN A 203 -35.15 44.61 22.34
CA ASN A 203 -34.05 43.73 22.00
C ASN A 203 -33.50 43.98 20.59
N ALA A 204 -32.37 44.69 20.50
CA ALA A 204 -31.73 45.09 19.25
C ALA A 204 -31.20 43.94 18.36
N ASP A 205 -31.32 42.68 18.80
CA ASP A 205 -31.04 41.48 18.00
C ASP A 205 -32.33 40.90 17.36
N VAL A 206 -33.51 41.45 17.68
CA VAL A 206 -34.83 41.00 17.22
C VAL A 206 -35.47 42.09 16.38
N HIS A 207 -35.32 41.99 15.06
CA HIS A 207 -35.84 42.96 14.12
C HIS A 207 -35.92 42.38 12.72
N PRO A 208 -36.68 43.00 11.80
CA PRO A 208 -36.76 42.58 10.40
C PRO A 208 -35.40 42.35 9.75
N GLY A 209 -35.20 41.12 9.28
CA GLY A 209 -33.96 40.70 8.63
C GLY A 209 -32.75 40.57 9.56
N ALA A 210 -32.97 40.46 10.88
CA ALA A 210 -31.98 39.90 11.78
C ALA A 210 -31.62 38.46 11.38
N THR A 211 -30.61 37.88 12.03
CA THR A 211 -30.25 36.48 11.79
C THR A 211 -30.98 35.61 12.78
N GLU A 212 -31.86 34.75 12.29
CA GLU A 212 -32.56 33.77 13.11
C GLU A 212 -31.57 32.79 13.76
N VAL A 213 -31.65 32.63 15.08
CA VAL A 213 -30.82 31.70 15.84
C VAL A 213 -31.67 30.82 16.75
N CYS A 214 -31.17 29.60 17.03
CA CYS A 214 -31.83 28.65 17.94
C CYS A 214 -31.97 29.16 19.40
N ASN A 215 -32.95 30.01 19.69
CA ASN A 215 -33.16 30.64 20.99
C ASN A 215 -34.64 30.66 21.45
N GLY A 216 -35.59 30.22 20.61
CA GLY A 216 -37.03 30.21 20.92
C GLY A 216 -37.77 31.52 20.69
N ILE A 217 -37.15 32.48 19.98
CA ILE A 217 -37.66 33.79 19.62
C ILE A 217 -37.67 33.88 18.08
N ASP A 218 -38.61 34.65 17.54
CA ASP A 218 -38.65 35.05 16.12
C ASP A 218 -37.71 36.26 15.99
N ASP A 219 -36.43 36.04 15.71
CA ASP A 219 -35.42 37.10 15.71
C ASP A 219 -35.59 38.02 14.49
N ASP A 220 -35.98 37.48 13.33
CA ASP A 220 -36.07 38.26 12.09
C ASP A 220 -37.47 38.81 11.76
N CYS A 221 -38.43 38.60 12.68
CA CYS A 221 -39.81 39.07 12.63
C CYS A 221 -40.60 38.56 11.40
N ASP A 222 -40.27 37.38 10.86
CA ASP A 222 -40.97 36.79 9.71
C ASP A 222 -42.12 35.82 10.08
N THR A 223 -42.34 35.61 11.39
CA THR A 223 -43.31 34.69 12.03
C THR A 223 -42.92 33.22 12.12
N LEU A 224 -41.74 32.85 11.61
CA LEU A 224 -41.12 31.55 11.84
C LEU A 224 -40.20 31.64 13.06
N VAL A 225 -39.93 30.49 13.68
CA VAL A 225 -39.11 30.41 14.90
C VAL A 225 -38.26 29.17 14.80
N ASP A 226 -36.95 29.32 15.03
CA ASP A 226 -35.97 28.24 15.14
C ASP A 226 -36.10 27.23 13.97
N ASP A 227 -36.37 25.95 14.27
CA ASP A 227 -36.52 24.83 13.33
C ASP A 227 -37.61 25.02 12.26
N ALA A 228 -38.56 25.93 12.50
CA ALA A 228 -39.59 26.26 11.51
C ALA A 228 -39.11 27.28 10.47
N ASP A 229 -38.00 27.96 10.74
CA ASP A 229 -37.43 29.02 9.92
C ASP A 229 -36.31 28.48 9.00
N PRO A 230 -36.41 28.63 7.67
CA PRO A 230 -35.38 28.20 6.74
C PRO A 230 -34.07 29.01 6.79
N ASP A 231 -34.08 30.22 7.37
CA ASP A 231 -32.95 31.12 7.51
C ASP A 231 -32.25 30.97 8.89
N CYS A 232 -32.77 30.11 9.78
CA CYS A 232 -32.16 29.77 11.07
C CYS A 232 -30.72 29.26 10.93
N VAL A 233 -29.81 29.88 11.67
CA VAL A 233 -28.40 29.46 11.76
C VAL A 233 -28.10 28.79 13.10
N GLY A 234 -27.05 27.97 13.13
CA GLY A 234 -26.63 27.27 14.35
C GLY A 234 -27.36 25.94 14.60
N LEU A 235 -28.11 25.44 13.62
CA LEU A 235 -28.68 24.09 13.64
C LEU A 235 -27.58 23.04 13.83
N THR A 236 -27.90 22.01 14.60
CA THR A 236 -27.08 20.81 14.76
C THR A 236 -27.66 19.71 13.89
N THR A 237 -26.80 19.02 13.13
CA THR A 237 -27.20 17.83 12.39
C THR A 237 -27.35 16.67 13.36
N TYR A 238 -28.56 16.11 13.45
CA TYR A 238 -28.86 14.89 14.18
C TYR A 238 -29.13 13.73 13.22
N TYR A 239 -28.84 12.52 13.65
CA TYR A 239 -28.88 11.28 12.88
C TYR A 239 -29.89 10.33 13.51
N ARG A 240 -30.67 9.64 12.68
CA ARG A 240 -31.72 8.75 13.15
C ARG A 240 -31.10 7.58 13.92
N ASP A 241 -31.63 7.32 15.11
CA ASP A 241 -31.28 6.19 15.98
C ASP A 241 -32.52 5.29 16.06
N ALA A 242 -32.60 4.31 15.16
CA ALA A 242 -33.81 3.52 14.95
C ALA A 242 -33.90 2.28 15.86
N ASP A 243 -32.79 1.81 16.42
CA ASP A 243 -32.76 0.69 17.36
C ASP A 243 -32.59 1.10 18.84
N GLY A 244 -32.19 2.35 19.10
CA GLY A 244 -32.16 2.99 20.40
C GLY A 244 -30.89 2.74 21.21
N ASP A 245 -29.74 2.52 20.58
CA ASP A 245 -28.46 2.29 21.27
C ASP A 245 -27.65 3.57 21.54
N GLY A 246 -28.04 4.69 20.92
CA GLY A 246 -27.42 6.00 21.07
C GLY A 246 -26.45 6.40 19.95
N TYR A 247 -26.30 5.57 18.92
CA TYR A 247 -25.59 5.89 17.67
C TYR A 247 -26.61 6.01 16.53
N GLY A 248 -26.33 6.85 15.53
CA GLY A 248 -27.29 7.10 14.45
C GLY A 248 -26.73 6.85 13.05
N ASP A 249 -27.65 6.60 12.10
CA ASP A 249 -27.31 6.36 10.68
C ASP A 249 -26.76 7.64 10.01
N PRO A 250 -25.51 7.65 9.54
CA PRO A 250 -24.93 8.80 8.84
C PRO A 250 -25.66 9.18 7.54
N ASN A 251 -26.53 8.32 7.02
CA ASN A 251 -27.32 8.54 5.79
C ASN A 251 -28.75 9.02 6.05
N ASP A 252 -29.22 9.03 7.29
CA ASP A 252 -30.56 9.53 7.68
C ASP A 252 -30.41 10.62 8.74
N SER A 253 -30.29 11.87 8.28
CA SER A 253 -30.06 13.03 9.15
C SER A 253 -31.07 14.16 8.95
N VAL A 254 -31.18 14.99 9.99
CA VAL A 254 -32.01 16.19 10.03
C VAL A 254 -31.27 17.29 10.79
N ASP A 255 -31.30 18.52 10.27
CA ASP A 255 -30.80 19.69 10.98
C ASP A 255 -31.89 20.22 11.92
N ALA A 256 -31.57 20.39 13.20
CA ALA A 256 -32.48 20.93 14.21
C ALA A 256 -31.72 21.65 15.34
N CYS A 257 -32.41 22.50 16.09
CA CYS A 257 -31.89 23.21 17.26
C CYS A 257 -31.72 22.28 18.47
N THR A 258 -32.57 21.25 18.57
CA THR A 258 -32.49 20.21 19.59
C THR A 258 -32.76 18.85 18.98
N ALA A 259 -32.20 17.80 19.58
CA ALA A 259 -32.34 16.42 19.09
C ALA A 259 -33.83 16.03 18.97
N PRO A 260 -34.33 15.75 17.75
CA PRO A 260 -35.67 15.23 17.58
C PRO A 260 -35.82 13.85 18.23
N ALA A 261 -37.05 13.43 18.53
CA ALA A 261 -37.28 12.12 19.10
C ALA A 261 -36.84 11.00 18.13
N GLY A 262 -35.95 10.12 18.60
CA GLY A 262 -35.36 9.05 17.77
C GLY A 262 -34.19 9.51 16.91
N TYR A 263 -33.55 10.62 17.27
CA TYR A 263 -32.34 11.11 16.64
C TYR A 263 -31.27 11.43 17.70
N VAL A 264 -30.00 11.26 17.37
CA VAL A 264 -28.81 11.51 18.19
C VAL A 264 -27.78 12.34 17.43
N ASP A 265 -26.79 12.93 18.11
CA ASP A 265 -25.75 13.75 17.46
C ASP A 265 -24.56 12.92 16.95
N ASP A 266 -24.48 11.66 17.35
CA ASP A 266 -23.49 10.70 16.89
C ASP A 266 -23.94 10.00 15.59
N ASN A 267 -23.06 9.92 14.59
CA ASN A 267 -23.34 9.37 13.27
C ASN A 267 -22.50 8.14 12.92
N THR A 268 -21.96 7.49 13.93
CA THR A 268 -20.94 6.44 13.74
C THR A 268 -21.52 5.03 13.66
N ASP A 269 -22.84 4.88 13.63
CA ASP A 269 -23.51 3.59 13.49
C ASP A 269 -23.34 2.99 12.08
N CYS A 270 -22.95 1.72 12.02
CA CYS A 270 -22.83 0.96 10.79
C CYS A 270 -24.04 0.05 10.48
N ASP A 271 -24.93 -0.21 11.46
CA ASP A 271 -26.22 -0.90 11.29
C ASP A 271 -27.27 -0.38 12.29
N ASP A 272 -27.90 0.75 11.94
CA ASP A 272 -29.00 1.43 12.66
C ASP A 272 -30.30 0.58 12.84
N THR A 273 -30.25 -0.71 12.52
CA THR A 273 -31.35 -1.63 12.76
C THR A 273 -31.05 -2.66 13.85
N ASN A 274 -29.85 -2.63 14.42
CA ASN A 274 -29.34 -3.61 15.36
C ASN A 274 -28.48 -3.00 16.47
N ALA A 275 -29.10 -2.75 17.63
CA ALA A 275 -28.50 -2.17 18.84
C ALA A 275 -27.31 -2.95 19.47
N ALA A 276 -26.87 -4.05 18.85
CA ALA A 276 -25.66 -4.77 19.22
C ALA A 276 -24.47 -4.46 18.29
N VAL A 277 -24.71 -3.75 17.19
CA VAL A 277 -23.75 -3.39 16.17
C VAL A 277 -23.56 -1.89 16.21
N HIS A 278 -22.54 -1.44 16.92
CA HIS A 278 -22.27 -0.03 17.11
C HIS A 278 -20.81 0.20 17.51
N PRO A 279 -20.29 1.41 17.34
CA PRO A 279 -18.94 1.79 17.76
C PRO A 279 -18.58 1.32 19.17
N GLY A 280 -17.54 0.49 19.26
CA GLY A 280 -17.04 -0.04 20.52
C GLY A 280 -17.89 -1.15 21.16
N ALA A 281 -18.84 -1.75 20.43
CA ALA A 281 -19.43 -3.02 20.81
C ALA A 281 -18.35 -4.11 20.96
N ALA A 282 -18.69 -5.20 21.63
CA ALA A 282 -17.78 -6.34 21.74
C ALA A 282 -18.02 -7.29 20.58
N GLU A 283 -16.97 -7.63 19.84
CA GLU A 283 -17.03 -8.60 18.76
C GLU A 283 -17.62 -9.94 19.22
N VAL A 284 -18.50 -10.48 18.39
CA VAL A 284 -19.05 -11.82 18.52
C VAL A 284 -18.81 -12.51 17.19
N CYS A 285 -18.20 -13.70 17.23
CA CYS A 285 -17.85 -14.44 16.01
C CYS A 285 -19.10 -14.88 15.20
N ASN A 286 -19.62 -13.98 14.39
CA ASN A 286 -20.93 -14.04 13.74
C ASN A 286 -20.85 -13.57 12.27
N GLY A 287 -19.70 -13.06 11.81
CA GLY A 287 -19.46 -12.57 10.46
C GLY A 287 -19.94 -11.14 10.21
N ILE A 288 -20.22 -10.38 11.27
CA ILE A 288 -20.59 -8.96 11.28
C ILE A 288 -19.45 -8.21 11.98
N ASP A 289 -19.16 -7.00 11.50
CA ASP A 289 -18.33 -6.02 12.21
C ASP A 289 -19.21 -5.42 13.31
N ASP A 290 -19.22 -6.03 14.50
CA ASP A 290 -20.14 -5.61 15.57
C ASP A 290 -19.72 -4.23 16.12
N ASN A 291 -18.43 -3.89 16.10
CA ASN A 291 -17.92 -2.67 16.70
C ASN A 291 -17.70 -1.50 15.73
N CYS A 292 -18.05 -1.68 14.45
CA CYS A 292 -17.96 -0.71 13.37
C CYS A 292 -16.53 -0.16 13.13
N ASP A 293 -15.48 -0.93 13.38
CA ASP A 293 -14.08 -0.50 13.17
C ASP A 293 -13.52 -0.87 11.78
N GLY A 294 -14.28 -1.64 11.00
CA GLY A 294 -13.95 -2.11 9.66
C GLY A 294 -13.28 -3.50 9.61
N ALA A 295 -13.00 -4.11 10.76
CA ALA A 295 -12.63 -5.52 10.87
C ALA A 295 -13.87 -6.37 11.22
N VAL A 296 -13.83 -7.66 10.89
CA VAL A 296 -14.93 -8.59 11.17
C VAL A 296 -14.40 -9.67 12.09
N ASP A 297 -15.09 -9.88 13.22
CA ASP A 297 -14.80 -10.92 14.20
C ASP A 297 -13.37 -10.84 14.78
N GLU A 298 -12.75 -9.66 14.88
CA GLU A 298 -11.37 -9.54 15.36
C GLU A 298 -11.25 -9.83 16.86
N GLY A 299 -10.17 -10.51 17.25
CA GLY A 299 -9.92 -10.88 18.65
C GLY A 299 -10.84 -11.99 19.19
N VAL A 300 -11.79 -12.49 18.40
CA VAL A 300 -12.66 -13.64 18.75
C VAL A 300 -12.49 -14.86 17.86
N THR A 301 -11.71 -14.75 16.79
CA THR A 301 -11.29 -15.88 15.95
C THR A 301 -10.18 -16.70 16.60
N THR A 302 -10.07 -17.97 16.17
CA THR A 302 -8.94 -18.86 16.46
C THR A 302 -8.22 -19.15 15.15
N THR A 303 -6.88 -19.17 15.19
CA THR A 303 -6.07 -19.60 14.05
C THR A 303 -6.14 -21.11 13.93
N TYR A 304 -6.54 -21.60 12.75
CA TYR A 304 -6.54 -23.00 12.39
C TYR A 304 -5.54 -23.25 11.26
N TYR A 305 -4.98 -24.44 11.19
CA TYR A 305 -3.94 -24.86 10.25
C TYR A 305 -4.43 -26.01 9.37
N ALA A 306 -4.05 -26.04 8.09
CA ALA A 306 -4.51 -27.07 7.17
C ALA A 306 -4.01 -28.46 7.62
N ASP A 307 -4.88 -29.46 7.50
CA ASP A 307 -4.61 -30.89 7.78
C ASP A 307 -4.94 -31.66 6.50
N ALA A 308 -4.01 -31.64 5.54
CA ALA A 308 -4.26 -32.10 4.17
C ALA A 308 -4.21 -33.64 4.03
N ASP A 309 -3.47 -34.32 4.90
CA ASP A 309 -3.41 -35.78 4.93
C ASP A 309 -4.36 -36.45 5.95
N GLY A 310 -4.91 -35.69 6.89
CA GLY A 310 -5.99 -36.09 7.79
C GLY A 310 -5.54 -36.83 9.05
N ASP A 311 -4.32 -36.60 9.53
CA ASP A 311 -3.79 -37.23 10.74
C ASP A 311 -4.09 -36.46 12.05
N GLY A 312 -4.55 -35.20 11.92
CA GLY A 312 -4.94 -34.33 13.01
C GLY A 312 -3.89 -33.31 13.44
N TYR A 313 -2.76 -33.24 12.75
CA TYR A 313 -1.74 -32.20 12.89
C TYR A 313 -1.83 -31.22 11.72
N GLY A 314 -1.43 -29.96 11.95
CA GLY A 314 -1.64 -28.89 10.98
C GLY A 314 -0.35 -28.28 10.44
N ASP A 315 -0.37 -27.89 9.16
CA ASP A 315 0.73 -27.20 8.48
C ASP A 315 0.96 -25.79 9.05
N PRO A 316 2.11 -25.48 9.67
CA PRO A 316 2.42 -24.15 10.18
C PRO A 316 2.47 -23.05 9.11
N ASP A 317 2.64 -23.40 7.83
CA ASP A 317 2.72 -22.46 6.71
C ASP A 317 1.35 -22.21 6.02
N ASP A 318 0.31 -23.00 6.29
CA ASP A 318 -1.06 -22.81 5.77
C ASP A 318 -2.07 -22.67 6.93
N SER A 319 -2.45 -21.42 7.22
CA SER A 319 -3.38 -21.09 8.31
C SER A 319 -4.48 -20.13 7.91
N VAL A 320 -5.58 -20.19 8.65
CA VAL A 320 -6.75 -19.32 8.51
C VAL A 320 -7.33 -18.99 9.89
N ASP A 321 -7.67 -17.73 10.10
CA ASP A 321 -8.43 -17.30 11.28
C ASP A 321 -9.92 -17.55 11.06
N ALA A 322 -10.56 -18.29 11.97
CA ALA A 322 -11.98 -18.61 11.89
C ALA A 322 -12.63 -18.78 13.27
N CYS A 323 -13.97 -18.71 13.32
CA CYS A 323 -14.74 -18.94 14.54
C CYS A 323 -14.76 -20.40 15.01
N ALA A 324 -14.58 -21.30 14.05
CA ALA A 324 -14.59 -22.74 14.24
C ALA A 324 -13.73 -23.37 13.16
N ALA A 325 -13.14 -24.52 13.46
CA ALA A 325 -12.28 -25.26 12.55
C ALA A 325 -12.97 -25.46 11.19
N PRO A 326 -12.45 -24.87 10.11
CA PRO A 326 -12.90 -25.19 8.77
C PRO A 326 -12.71 -26.68 8.45
N ALA A 327 -13.41 -27.19 7.44
CA ALA A 327 -13.21 -28.57 7.03
C ALA A 327 -11.79 -28.77 6.48
N GLY A 328 -11.05 -29.73 7.02
CA GLY A 328 -9.64 -29.98 6.66
C GLY A 328 -8.66 -29.06 7.38
N TYR A 329 -9.03 -28.49 8.53
CA TYR A 329 -8.15 -27.67 9.35
C TYR A 329 -8.24 -28.10 10.84
N VAL A 330 -7.15 -27.93 11.58
CA VAL A 330 -6.99 -28.26 13.01
C VAL A 330 -6.43 -27.08 13.81
N ASP A 331 -6.46 -27.15 15.14
CA ASP A 331 -6.10 -26.03 16.04
C ASP A 331 -4.63 -26.04 16.51
N ASN A 332 -3.78 -26.84 15.86
CA ASN A 332 -2.35 -26.94 16.11
C ASN A 332 -1.56 -26.79 14.81
N SER A 333 -0.29 -26.39 14.91
CA SER A 333 0.59 -26.10 13.77
C SER A 333 1.83 -27.00 13.79
N ASP A 334 1.65 -28.24 14.25
CA ASP A 334 2.78 -29.06 14.68
C ASP A 334 3.27 -30.02 13.58
N ASP A 335 2.64 -30.05 12.40
CA ASP A 335 3.01 -30.94 11.30
C ASP A 335 4.22 -30.43 10.51
N CYS A 336 5.20 -31.30 10.27
CA CYS A 336 6.39 -31.00 9.47
C CYS A 336 6.31 -31.51 8.02
N ASP A 337 5.34 -32.36 7.66
CA ASP A 337 4.99 -32.78 6.30
C ASP A 337 3.48 -33.10 6.18
N ASP A 338 2.67 -32.06 6.01
CA ASP A 338 1.19 -32.10 5.85
C ASP A 338 0.70 -32.89 4.61
N THR A 339 1.61 -33.50 3.86
CA THR A 339 1.27 -34.38 2.74
C THR A 339 1.38 -35.87 3.08
N ASN A 340 1.81 -36.21 4.29
CA ASN A 340 2.15 -37.56 4.71
C ASN A 340 1.79 -37.86 6.18
N ALA A 341 0.62 -38.46 6.39
CA ALA A 341 0.05 -38.84 7.70
C ALA A 341 0.87 -39.81 8.57
N ALA A 342 2.08 -40.18 8.14
CA ALA A 342 3.05 -40.94 8.92
C ALA A 342 4.14 -40.03 9.53
N VAL A 343 4.19 -38.76 9.15
CA VAL A 343 5.19 -37.77 9.56
C VAL A 343 4.48 -36.70 10.38
N HIS A 344 4.53 -36.83 11.70
CA HIS A 344 3.84 -35.93 12.61
C HIS A 344 4.40 -36.05 14.03
N PRO A 345 4.16 -35.07 14.91
CA PRO A 345 4.58 -35.13 16.31
C PRO A 345 4.26 -36.45 17.00
N GLY A 346 5.31 -37.14 17.46
CA GLY A 346 5.17 -38.41 18.18
C GLY A 346 4.87 -39.63 17.32
N ALA A 347 4.98 -39.53 15.99
CA ALA A 347 5.12 -40.69 15.12
C ALA A 347 6.33 -41.55 15.55
N THR A 348 6.36 -42.80 15.08
CA THR A 348 7.47 -43.71 15.38
C THR A 348 8.47 -43.65 14.25
N GLU A 349 9.72 -43.28 14.57
CA GLU A 349 10.81 -43.28 13.60
C GLU A 349 10.95 -44.58 12.84
N VAL A 350 11.14 -44.43 11.54
CA VAL A 350 11.52 -45.48 10.61
C VAL A 350 12.82 -45.04 9.96
N CYS A 351 13.82 -45.92 9.93
CA CYS A 351 15.09 -45.67 9.21
C CYS A 351 14.85 -45.44 7.70
N ASN A 352 14.53 -44.22 7.32
CA ASN A 352 14.11 -43.80 5.98
C ASN A 352 14.74 -42.44 5.58
N GLY A 353 15.47 -41.78 6.47
CA GLY A 353 16.11 -40.48 6.24
C GLY A 353 15.16 -39.28 6.37
N ILE A 354 13.98 -39.49 6.94
CA ILE A 354 12.96 -38.48 7.26
C ILE A 354 12.92 -38.35 8.80
N ASP A 355 12.65 -37.15 9.29
CA ASP A 355 12.27 -36.93 10.69
C ASP A 355 10.78 -37.24 10.80
N ASP A 356 10.44 -38.51 11.09
CA ASP A 356 9.03 -38.93 11.06
C ASP A 356 8.26 -38.30 12.22
N ASN A 357 8.90 -38.04 13.36
CA ASN A 357 8.22 -37.56 14.56
C ASN A 357 8.27 -36.03 14.78
N CYS A 358 8.86 -35.30 13.83
CA CYS A 358 9.02 -33.85 13.83
C CYS A 358 9.75 -33.29 15.07
N ASP A 359 10.71 -34.02 15.64
CA ASP A 359 11.50 -33.55 16.81
C ASP A 359 12.82 -32.85 16.46
N GLY A 360 13.16 -32.81 15.16
CA GLY A 360 14.34 -32.17 14.60
C GLY A 360 15.55 -33.09 14.46
N GLU A 361 15.45 -34.36 14.87
CA GLU A 361 16.45 -35.40 14.62
C GLU A 361 15.95 -36.36 13.53
N ILE A 362 16.88 -36.96 12.77
CA ILE A 362 16.53 -37.90 11.69
C ILE A 362 16.97 -39.31 12.10
N ASP A 363 16.04 -40.27 12.01
CA ASP A 363 16.21 -41.69 12.29
C ASP A 363 16.82 -41.97 13.69
N GLU A 364 16.37 -41.26 14.74
CA GLU A 364 16.90 -41.49 16.08
C GLU A 364 16.45 -42.83 16.69
N GLY A 365 17.24 -43.34 17.64
CA GLY A 365 17.00 -44.66 18.22
C GLY A 365 17.47 -45.86 17.38
N PHE A 366 17.91 -45.64 16.12
CA PHE A 366 18.57 -46.66 15.31
C PHE A 366 20.09 -46.69 15.50
N ALA A 367 20.69 -47.88 15.37
CA ALA A 367 22.14 -48.01 15.35
C ALA A 367 22.67 -47.54 14.00
N LYS A 368 23.54 -46.52 14.00
CA LYS A 368 24.26 -46.07 12.81
C LYS A 368 25.45 -46.99 12.56
N ASN A 369 25.53 -47.58 11.38
CA ASN A 369 26.68 -48.33 10.89
C ASN A 369 27.47 -47.46 9.92
N THR A 370 28.79 -47.70 9.83
CA THR A 370 29.62 -47.12 8.79
C THR A 370 29.45 -47.94 7.51
N TYR A 371 29.14 -47.27 6.41
CA TYR A 371 29.10 -47.85 5.07
C TYR A 371 30.17 -47.21 4.18
N TYR A 372 30.60 -47.92 3.16
CA TYR A 372 31.74 -47.63 2.28
C TYR A 372 31.25 -47.47 0.85
N GLY A 373 31.66 -46.41 0.15
CA GLY A 373 31.20 -46.16 -1.21
C GLY A 373 31.66 -47.27 -2.15
N ASP A 374 30.74 -47.74 -2.99
CA ASP A 374 30.92 -48.80 -4.00
C ASP A 374 30.61 -48.17 -5.37
N ALA A 375 31.63 -47.54 -5.96
CA ALA A 375 31.46 -46.71 -7.14
C ALA A 375 31.42 -47.50 -8.46
N ASP A 376 31.90 -48.75 -8.47
CA ASP A 376 31.83 -49.64 -9.63
C ASP A 376 30.75 -50.74 -9.52
N GLY A 377 30.17 -50.93 -8.34
CA GLY A 377 29.00 -51.78 -8.09
C GLY A 377 29.32 -53.26 -7.90
N ASP A 378 30.51 -53.62 -7.43
CA ASP A 378 30.94 -55.01 -7.26
C ASP A 378 30.65 -55.61 -5.88
N GLY A 379 30.22 -54.77 -4.92
CA GLY A 379 29.85 -55.17 -3.57
C GLY A 379 30.94 -54.95 -2.51
N TYR A 380 32.11 -54.47 -2.89
CA TYR A 380 33.18 -54.03 -2.00
C TYR A 380 33.28 -52.51 -2.05
N GLY A 381 33.60 -51.85 -0.93
CA GLY A 381 33.64 -50.39 -0.87
C GLY A 381 34.99 -49.82 -0.47
N ASP A 382 35.25 -48.57 -0.88
CA ASP A 382 36.46 -47.82 -0.55
C ASP A 382 36.52 -47.48 0.95
N PRO A 383 37.51 -47.99 1.70
CA PRO A 383 37.69 -47.67 3.12
C PRO A 383 37.94 -46.18 3.41
N ALA A 384 38.29 -45.36 2.41
CA ALA A 384 38.44 -43.91 2.53
C ALA A 384 37.13 -43.13 2.26
N ASN A 385 36.14 -43.73 1.59
CA ASN A 385 34.85 -43.12 1.28
C ASN A 385 33.75 -43.66 2.21
N THR A 386 33.57 -43.03 3.37
CA THR A 386 32.66 -43.53 4.40
C THR A 386 31.46 -42.62 4.64
N THR A 387 30.35 -43.23 5.05
CA THR A 387 29.16 -42.53 5.57
C THR A 387 28.54 -43.31 6.72
N GLU A 388 27.89 -42.61 7.66
CA GLU A 388 27.16 -43.25 8.77
C GLU A 388 25.66 -43.17 8.51
N ALA A 389 24.98 -44.32 8.52
CA ALA A 389 23.55 -44.42 8.33
C ALA A 389 22.98 -45.64 9.08
N CYS A 390 21.67 -45.67 9.33
CA CYS A 390 21.02 -46.83 9.95
C CYS A 390 20.73 -47.97 8.95
N ALA A 391 20.79 -47.68 7.65
CA ALA A 391 20.72 -48.63 6.54
C ALA A 391 21.70 -48.21 5.44
N ALA A 392 22.14 -49.16 4.60
CA ALA A 392 23.10 -48.91 3.53
C ALA A 392 22.53 -47.88 2.53
N PRO A 393 23.16 -46.70 2.39
CA PRO A 393 22.74 -45.74 1.38
C PRO A 393 22.98 -46.29 -0.03
N ALA A 394 22.26 -45.74 -1.02
CA ALA A 394 22.48 -46.14 -2.41
C ALA A 394 23.93 -45.85 -2.84
N GLY A 395 24.61 -46.86 -3.41
CA GLY A 395 26.02 -46.76 -3.81
C GLY A 395 27.01 -46.93 -2.65
N TYR A 396 26.56 -47.47 -1.52
CA TYR A 396 27.41 -47.82 -0.39
C TYR A 396 27.14 -49.27 0.08
N VAL A 397 28.17 -49.93 0.58
CA VAL A 397 28.15 -51.31 1.10
C VAL A 397 28.78 -51.38 2.49
N ASP A 398 28.60 -52.48 3.21
CA ASP A 398 29.18 -52.67 4.56
C ASP A 398 30.61 -53.21 4.54
N ASP A 399 31.03 -53.78 3.41
CA ASP A 399 32.40 -54.27 3.19
C ASP A 399 33.34 -53.13 2.76
N ASN A 400 34.53 -53.07 3.34
CA ASN A 400 35.50 -51.98 3.17
C ASN A 400 36.83 -52.42 2.57
N THR A 401 36.83 -53.57 1.90
CA THR A 401 38.05 -54.26 1.51
C THR A 401 38.47 -54.01 0.07
N ASP A 402 37.84 -53.06 -0.62
CA ASP A 402 38.19 -52.68 -1.99
C ASP A 402 39.50 -51.86 -2.05
N CYS A 403 40.40 -52.25 -2.95
CA CYS A 403 41.64 -51.54 -3.24
C CYS A 403 41.59 -50.66 -4.49
N ASP A 404 40.58 -50.79 -5.36
CA ASP A 404 40.30 -49.91 -6.51
C ASP A 404 38.78 -49.83 -6.80
N ASP A 405 38.10 -48.96 -6.05
CA ASP A 405 36.66 -48.63 -6.13
C ASP A 405 36.21 -48.01 -7.47
N THR A 406 37.07 -48.02 -8.48
CA THR A 406 36.72 -47.59 -9.85
C THR A 406 36.71 -48.74 -10.85
N ASN A 407 37.02 -49.96 -10.41
CA ASN A 407 37.21 -51.12 -11.24
C ASN A 407 36.74 -52.43 -10.59
N ALA A 408 35.51 -52.84 -10.94
CA ALA A 408 34.84 -54.04 -10.45
C ALA A 408 35.56 -55.39 -10.70
N ALA A 409 36.72 -55.37 -11.35
CA ALA A 409 37.60 -56.52 -11.53
C ALA A 409 38.76 -56.57 -10.52
N VAL A 410 38.90 -55.55 -9.68
CA VAL A 410 39.96 -55.40 -8.68
C VAL A 410 39.29 -55.34 -7.31
N ASN A 411 39.14 -56.49 -6.68
CA ASN A 411 38.51 -56.64 -5.37
C ASN A 411 38.97 -57.94 -4.70
N PRO A 412 38.79 -58.12 -3.39
CA PRO A 412 39.23 -59.32 -2.66
C PRO A 412 38.67 -60.66 -3.14
N GLY A 413 37.58 -60.63 -3.90
CA GLY A 413 36.97 -61.80 -4.51
C GLY A 413 37.50 -62.14 -5.90
N ALA A 414 38.31 -61.27 -6.51
CA ALA A 414 38.84 -61.45 -7.85
C ALA A 414 39.98 -62.47 -7.90
N ALA A 415 40.27 -62.98 -9.11
CA ALA A 415 41.43 -63.81 -9.37
C ALA A 415 42.53 -62.95 -9.97
N GLU A 416 43.80 -63.25 -9.63
CA GLU A 416 44.94 -62.56 -10.23
C GLU A 416 45.01 -62.78 -11.74
N VAL A 417 45.37 -61.71 -12.43
CA VAL A 417 45.70 -61.69 -13.85
C VAL A 417 47.22 -61.55 -13.95
N PRO A 418 47.93 -62.61 -14.39
CA PRO A 418 49.39 -62.56 -14.48
C PRO A 418 49.89 -61.46 -15.42
N ASP A 419 50.99 -60.81 -15.02
CA ASP A 419 51.75 -59.79 -15.76
C ASP A 419 50.96 -58.51 -16.12
N ASP A 420 49.89 -58.16 -15.41
CA ASP A 420 49.12 -56.93 -15.64
C ASP A 420 49.57 -55.76 -14.74
N GLY A 421 50.35 -56.05 -13.69
CA GLY A 421 50.91 -55.07 -12.77
C GLY A 421 49.91 -54.51 -11.75
N ILE A 422 48.75 -55.15 -11.61
CA ILE A 422 47.68 -54.80 -10.68
C ILE A 422 47.55 -55.94 -9.66
N ASP A 423 47.29 -55.59 -8.40
CA ASP A 423 46.89 -56.56 -7.36
C ASP A 423 45.38 -56.76 -7.50
N ASN A 424 44.95 -57.68 -8.37
CA ASN A 424 43.52 -57.79 -8.70
C ASN A 424 42.70 -58.28 -7.51
N ASN A 425 43.28 -59.10 -6.63
CA ASN A 425 42.60 -59.70 -5.48
C ASN A 425 42.86 -58.95 -4.15
N CYS A 426 43.47 -57.77 -4.20
CA CYS A 426 43.76 -56.92 -3.06
C CYS A 426 44.48 -57.63 -1.89
N ASN A 427 45.31 -58.66 -2.17
CA ASN A 427 46.03 -59.42 -1.13
C ASN A 427 47.39 -58.79 -0.75
N GLY A 428 47.82 -57.76 -1.48
CA GLY A 428 49.08 -57.05 -1.29
C GLY A 428 50.26 -57.60 -2.10
N VAL A 429 50.04 -58.56 -2.99
CA VAL A 429 51.02 -59.14 -3.93
C VAL A 429 50.57 -58.81 -5.36
N ILE A 430 51.54 -58.61 -6.25
CA ILE A 430 51.29 -58.25 -7.65
C ILE A 430 51.78 -59.41 -8.52
N ASP A 431 50.93 -59.85 -9.46
CA ASP A 431 51.25 -60.78 -10.56
C ASP A 431 51.72 -62.21 -10.17
N GLU A 432 51.26 -62.82 -9.08
CA GLU A 432 51.78 -64.16 -8.68
C GLU A 432 51.39 -65.34 -9.60
N ASP A 433 52.40 -66.11 -10.05
CA ASP A 433 52.24 -67.27 -10.98
C ASP A 433 51.82 -68.60 -10.32
N PHE A 434 52.39 -68.91 -9.14
CA PHE A 434 52.19 -70.18 -8.45
C PHE A 434 52.40 -70.05 -6.94
N CYS A 435 51.39 -70.44 -6.16
CA CYS A 435 51.48 -70.45 -4.70
C CYS A 435 51.56 -71.88 -4.12
N LEU A 436 52.59 -72.11 -3.31
CA LEU A 436 52.81 -73.33 -2.54
C LEU A 436 52.30 -73.13 -1.11
N ASN A 437 51.32 -73.93 -0.72
CA ASN A 437 50.84 -73.96 0.67
C ASN A 437 51.71 -74.88 1.53
N LEU A 438 52.44 -74.30 2.47
CA LEU A 438 53.25 -75.00 3.45
C LEU A 438 52.52 -75.00 4.80
N ASN A 439 52.24 -76.18 5.34
CA ASN A 439 51.68 -76.30 6.68
C ASN A 439 52.81 -76.21 7.73
N ALA A 440 52.46 -75.90 8.97
CA ALA A 440 53.39 -76.09 10.08
C ALA A 440 53.80 -77.58 10.19
N GLY A 441 55.11 -77.82 10.33
CA GLY A 441 55.73 -79.15 10.29
C GLY A 441 56.29 -79.51 8.91
N TRP A 442 56.53 -80.80 8.67
CA TRP A 442 57.18 -81.31 7.46
C TRP A 442 56.22 -81.39 6.26
N ASN A 443 56.59 -80.69 5.19
CA ASN A 443 55.95 -80.70 3.88
C ASN A 443 56.89 -81.39 2.89
N PHE A 444 56.36 -82.25 2.02
CA PHE A 444 57.14 -82.83 0.94
C PHE A 444 56.71 -82.23 -0.38
N VAL A 445 57.53 -81.33 -0.90
CA VAL A 445 57.15 -80.37 -1.93
C VAL A 445 58.07 -80.46 -3.13
N SER A 446 57.63 -79.89 -4.24
CA SER A 446 58.47 -79.68 -5.41
C SER A 446 58.08 -78.40 -6.10
N ILE A 447 59.03 -77.69 -6.68
CA ILE A 447 58.73 -76.54 -7.54
C ILE A 447 58.58 -77.06 -8.97
N PRO A 448 57.48 -76.78 -9.68
CA PRO A 448 57.22 -77.40 -11.00
C PRO A 448 58.06 -76.80 -12.13
N LYS A 449 58.60 -75.57 -11.96
CA LYS A 449 59.41 -74.84 -12.94
C LYS A 449 60.59 -74.13 -12.26
N MET A 450 61.52 -73.61 -13.05
CA MET A 450 62.62 -72.82 -12.50
C MET A 450 62.09 -71.48 -11.99
N VAL A 451 62.39 -71.17 -10.72
CA VAL A 451 62.03 -69.89 -10.08
C VAL A 451 62.77 -68.74 -10.78
N ASN A 452 62.10 -67.61 -10.97
CA ASN A 452 62.72 -66.37 -11.45
C ASN A 452 63.58 -65.76 -10.33
N GLY A 453 64.91 -65.84 -10.45
CA GLY A 453 65.83 -65.31 -9.44
C GLY A 453 66.78 -66.37 -8.88
N SER A 454 66.97 -66.38 -7.54
CA SER A 454 67.82 -67.36 -6.86
C SER A 454 67.11 -68.72 -6.80
N ASN A 455 67.86 -69.79 -7.04
CA ASN A 455 67.41 -71.17 -6.87
C ASN A 455 68.00 -71.82 -5.60
N ASP A 456 68.51 -71.02 -4.68
CA ASP A 456 68.98 -71.48 -3.37
C ASP A 456 67.78 -71.84 -2.50
N ALA A 457 67.81 -73.01 -1.85
CA ALA A 457 66.67 -73.49 -1.07
C ALA A 457 66.25 -72.55 0.07
N GLU A 458 67.19 -71.82 0.66
CA GLU A 458 66.91 -70.81 1.70
C GLU A 458 66.00 -69.71 1.16
N THR A 459 66.30 -69.16 -0.02
CA THR A 459 65.49 -68.13 -0.66
C THR A 459 64.17 -68.71 -1.17
N VAL A 460 64.21 -69.84 -1.88
CA VAL A 460 63.05 -70.37 -2.59
C VAL A 460 61.96 -70.88 -1.65
N PHE A 461 62.30 -71.35 -0.45
CA PHE A 461 61.33 -71.84 0.53
C PHE A 461 61.17 -70.92 1.74
N ASP A 462 61.72 -69.70 1.66
CA ASP A 462 61.82 -68.71 2.74
C ASP A 462 62.20 -69.34 4.09
N ILE A 463 63.38 -69.96 4.15
CA ILE A 463 63.81 -70.73 5.33
C ILE A 463 64.34 -69.78 6.40
N GLY A 464 63.56 -69.60 7.47
CA GLY A 464 63.98 -68.84 8.65
C GLY A 464 64.79 -69.66 9.67
N ASP A 465 65.18 -69.00 10.79
CA ASP A 465 66.05 -69.55 11.85
C ASP A 465 65.60 -70.91 12.45
N TYR A 466 64.33 -71.28 12.32
CA TYR A 466 63.74 -72.50 12.89
C TYR A 466 63.12 -73.43 11.83
N ASP A 467 63.27 -73.09 10.56
CA ASP A 467 62.80 -73.90 9.44
C ASP A 467 63.94 -74.80 8.94
N LEU A 468 63.61 -75.88 8.25
CA LEU A 468 64.60 -76.83 7.71
C LEU A 468 64.25 -77.22 6.29
N CYS A 469 65.26 -77.41 5.44
CA CYS A 469 65.11 -78.01 4.12
C CYS A 469 66.13 -79.16 3.96
N GLU A 470 65.65 -80.34 3.57
CA GLU A 470 66.47 -81.54 3.40
C GLU A 470 66.19 -82.23 2.05
N TYR A 471 67.24 -82.78 1.44
CA TYR A 471 67.17 -83.60 0.23
C TYR A 471 68.09 -84.82 0.33
N TYR A 472 67.57 -86.02 0.09
CA TYR A 472 68.39 -87.23 0.06
C TYR A 472 68.94 -87.49 -1.35
N ASP A 473 70.25 -87.40 -1.51
CA ASP A 473 70.93 -87.73 -2.76
C ASP A 473 71.35 -89.21 -2.79
N VAL A 474 70.71 -89.98 -3.66
CA VAL A 474 70.93 -91.42 -3.82
C VAL A 474 72.29 -91.73 -4.46
N HIS A 475 72.82 -90.83 -5.29
CA HIS A 475 74.13 -90.99 -5.91
C HIS A 475 75.24 -90.91 -4.87
N GLU A 476 75.12 -89.96 -3.93
CA GLU A 476 76.07 -89.79 -2.83
C GLU A 476 75.77 -90.71 -1.64
N GLY A 477 74.55 -91.19 -1.51
CA GLY A 477 74.09 -92.04 -0.40
C GLY A 477 73.98 -91.29 0.93
N ARG A 478 73.66 -89.98 0.89
CA ARG A 478 73.55 -89.11 2.07
C ARG A 478 72.47 -88.04 1.91
N TRP A 479 72.07 -87.45 3.05
CA TRP A 479 71.27 -86.23 3.08
C TRP A 479 72.16 -85.01 2.80
N LEU A 480 71.62 -84.06 2.02
CA LEU A 480 72.16 -82.73 1.81
C LEU A 480 71.42 -81.76 2.75
N ASP A 481 72.18 -80.86 3.38
CA ASP A 481 71.67 -79.80 4.25
C ASP A 481 71.43 -78.51 3.43
N LEU A 482 70.70 -77.55 3.99
CA LEU A 482 70.23 -76.30 3.34
C LEU A 482 71.25 -75.63 2.38
N ASP A 483 72.47 -75.39 2.84
CA ASP A 483 73.53 -74.69 2.09
C ASP A 483 74.04 -75.47 0.86
N GLU A 484 73.74 -76.77 0.77
CA GLU A 484 74.12 -77.65 -0.33
C GLU A 484 72.97 -77.86 -1.34
N ILE A 485 71.76 -77.35 -1.04
CA ILE A 485 70.56 -77.61 -1.85
C ILE A 485 70.31 -76.49 -2.85
N THR A 486 70.42 -76.86 -4.14
CA THR A 486 69.87 -76.08 -5.25
C THR A 486 68.51 -76.65 -5.66
N VAL A 487 67.50 -75.78 -5.73
CA VAL A 487 66.13 -76.15 -6.09
C VAL A 487 66.00 -76.38 -7.60
N GLU A 488 65.51 -77.56 -7.97
CA GLU A 488 65.37 -78.01 -9.34
C GLU A 488 63.98 -78.64 -9.56
N PRO A 489 63.37 -78.48 -10.76
CA PRO A 489 61.98 -78.87 -10.97
C PRO A 489 61.66 -80.36 -10.82
N THR A 490 62.63 -81.23 -11.10
CA THR A 490 62.45 -82.69 -11.07
C THR A 490 62.64 -83.30 -9.70
N ARG A 491 63.03 -82.53 -8.69
CA ARG A 491 63.38 -83.03 -7.35
C ARG A 491 62.27 -82.73 -6.34
N GLY A 492 62.18 -83.61 -5.33
CA GLY A 492 61.30 -83.42 -4.18
C GLY A 492 62.13 -83.03 -2.96
N TYR A 493 61.62 -82.09 -2.17
CA TYR A 493 62.30 -81.49 -1.01
C TYR A 493 61.45 -81.65 0.25
N LEU A 494 62.07 -82.05 1.36
CA LEU A 494 61.42 -82.03 2.66
C LEU A 494 61.65 -80.67 3.31
N VAL A 495 60.58 -79.89 3.45
CA VAL A 495 60.60 -78.54 4.01
C VAL A 495 59.79 -78.51 5.31
N SER A 496 60.45 -78.25 6.43
CA SER A 496 59.80 -78.05 7.73
C SER A 496 59.60 -76.57 7.99
N LYS A 497 58.35 -76.16 8.23
CA LYS A 497 58.00 -74.78 8.60
C LYS A 497 57.51 -74.70 10.05
N ASN A 498 57.94 -73.70 10.80
CA ASN A 498 57.47 -73.50 12.17
C ASN A 498 56.02 -72.96 12.21
N ASN A 499 55.66 -72.08 11.27
CA ASN A 499 54.31 -71.56 11.08
C ASN A 499 53.81 -71.93 9.67
N PRO A 500 52.48 -72.11 9.47
CA PRO A 500 51.96 -72.30 8.13
C PRO A 500 52.19 -71.02 7.31
N GLU A 501 52.48 -71.20 6.02
CA GLU A 501 52.83 -70.12 5.11
C GLU A 501 52.36 -70.46 3.70
N MET A 502 51.85 -69.47 2.98
CA MET A 502 51.63 -69.55 1.55
C MET A 502 52.78 -68.84 0.86
N LEU A 503 53.52 -69.58 0.04
CA LEU A 503 54.68 -69.07 -0.66
C LEU A 503 54.37 -68.96 -2.15
N CYS A 504 54.19 -67.74 -2.62
CA CYS A 504 53.95 -67.45 -4.03
C CYS A 504 55.28 -67.18 -4.74
N LEU A 505 55.48 -67.85 -5.87
CA LEU A 505 56.73 -67.87 -6.63
C LEU A 505 56.46 -67.53 -8.09
N ASP A 506 57.31 -66.68 -8.64
CA ASP A 506 57.33 -66.35 -10.06
C ASP A 506 58.27 -67.30 -10.80
N PHE A 507 57.90 -67.69 -12.02
CA PHE A 507 58.74 -68.57 -12.83
C PHE A 507 59.54 -67.82 -13.90
N SER A 508 60.71 -68.36 -14.27
CA SER A 508 61.55 -67.75 -15.30
C SER A 508 61.01 -67.99 -16.72
N ASP A 509 60.98 -66.95 -17.56
CA ASP A 509 60.59 -67.00 -18.98
C ASP A 509 61.60 -67.67 -19.93
N SER A 510 62.78 -68.08 -19.44
CA SER A 510 63.82 -68.67 -20.29
C SER A 510 63.47 -70.11 -20.74
N PRO A 511 63.82 -70.55 -21.96
CA PRO A 511 63.25 -71.76 -22.57
C PRO A 511 63.48 -73.02 -21.72
N LEU A 512 62.36 -73.72 -21.48
CA LEU A 512 62.20 -75.00 -20.78
C LEU A 512 63.21 -76.05 -21.25
N PHE A 513 64.36 -76.14 -20.59
CA PHE A 513 65.06 -77.41 -20.48
C PHE A 513 64.63 -78.05 -19.18
N PRO A 514 63.88 -79.16 -19.24
CA PRO A 514 63.63 -79.90 -18.03
C PRO A 514 64.96 -80.38 -17.46
N SER A 515 65.29 -79.99 -16.22
CA SER A 515 66.37 -80.64 -15.50
C SER A 515 66.09 -82.14 -15.51
N ALA A 516 67.13 -82.96 -15.71
CA ALA A 516 66.96 -84.40 -15.74
C ALA A 516 67.58 -85.00 -14.48
N GLN A 517 66.77 -85.62 -13.64
CA GLN A 517 67.26 -86.32 -12.46
C GLN A 517 67.65 -87.75 -12.85
N THR A 518 68.85 -88.18 -12.48
CA THR A 518 69.19 -89.61 -12.60
C THR A 518 68.55 -90.36 -11.45
N VAL A 519 67.84 -91.45 -11.74
CA VAL A 519 67.21 -92.30 -10.73
C VAL A 519 67.90 -93.66 -10.67
N TYR A 520 68.12 -94.17 -9.45
CA TYR A 520 68.88 -95.38 -9.18
C TYR A 520 68.00 -96.50 -8.63
N ALA A 521 68.15 -97.71 -9.18
CA ALA A 521 67.47 -98.89 -8.68
C ALA A 521 68.14 -99.44 -7.42
N GLY A 522 67.33 -100.03 -6.54
CA GLY A 522 67.80 -100.66 -5.31
C GLY A 522 67.84 -99.73 -4.09
N ASP A 523 67.46 -98.46 -4.24
CA ASP A 523 67.25 -97.51 -3.16
C ASP A 523 66.08 -96.54 -3.48
N PHE A 524 65.65 -95.75 -2.50
CA PHE A 524 64.58 -94.76 -2.64
C PHE A 524 65.08 -93.48 -3.30
N ASN A 525 64.33 -92.94 -4.27
CA ASN A 525 64.64 -91.66 -4.92
C ASN A 525 63.55 -90.62 -4.61
N MET A 526 63.96 -89.42 -4.17
CA MET A 526 63.06 -88.27 -3.97
C MET A 526 62.94 -87.50 -5.28
N ILE A 527 61.73 -87.45 -5.83
CA ILE A 527 61.42 -86.79 -7.11
C ILE A 527 60.31 -85.74 -6.89
N GLY A 528 60.28 -84.72 -7.75
CA GLY A 528 59.24 -83.70 -7.81
C GLY A 528 58.26 -83.95 -8.96
N PHE A 529 57.15 -83.21 -8.99
CA PHE A 529 56.26 -83.20 -10.15
C PHE A 529 56.49 -81.93 -11.00
N PRO A 530 57.18 -82.07 -12.15
CA PRO A 530 57.69 -80.95 -12.94
C PRO A 530 56.67 -80.43 -13.97
N SER A 531 55.39 -80.36 -13.63
CA SER A 531 54.33 -79.85 -14.52
C SER A 531 53.32 -79.03 -13.74
N MET A 532 52.67 -78.08 -14.41
CA MET A 532 51.58 -77.27 -13.84
C MET A 532 50.25 -78.03 -13.81
N ASP A 533 50.12 -79.09 -14.62
CA ASP A 533 48.91 -79.90 -14.71
C ASP A 533 49.13 -81.28 -14.08
N GLY A 534 48.33 -81.62 -13.07
CA GLY A 534 48.39 -82.94 -12.46
C GLY A 534 48.11 -84.08 -13.45
N MET A 535 48.66 -85.27 -13.21
CA MET A 535 48.45 -86.45 -14.06
C MET A 535 48.45 -87.77 -13.30
N SER A 536 47.91 -88.84 -13.91
CA SER A 536 47.92 -90.16 -13.29
C SER A 536 49.34 -90.74 -13.22
N VAL A 537 49.62 -91.59 -12.23
CA VAL A 537 50.93 -92.25 -12.10
C VAL A 537 51.25 -93.12 -13.33
N SER A 538 50.23 -93.71 -13.98
CA SER A 538 50.41 -94.46 -15.23
C SER A 538 50.84 -93.58 -16.40
N ASP A 539 50.26 -92.38 -16.52
CA ASP A 539 50.63 -91.44 -17.59
C ASP A 539 52.00 -90.86 -17.32
N PHE A 540 52.33 -90.59 -16.05
CA PHE A 540 53.67 -90.15 -15.65
C PHE A 540 54.76 -91.18 -15.99
N LYS A 541 54.54 -92.47 -15.70
CA LYS A 541 55.47 -93.55 -16.13
C LYS A 541 55.64 -93.58 -17.64
N THR A 542 54.54 -93.40 -18.37
CA THR A 542 54.56 -93.37 -19.84
C THR A 542 55.33 -92.17 -20.37
N ALA A 543 55.14 -90.99 -19.77
CA ALA A 543 55.76 -89.73 -20.16
C ALA A 543 57.27 -89.70 -19.87
N THR A 544 57.68 -90.25 -18.72
CA THR A 544 59.08 -90.23 -18.27
C THR A 544 59.88 -91.47 -18.70
N GLY A 545 59.20 -92.57 -19.04
CA GLY A 545 59.84 -93.86 -19.33
C GLY A 545 60.39 -94.57 -18.09
N LEU A 546 60.05 -94.11 -16.89
CA LEU A 546 60.50 -94.70 -15.62
C LEU A 546 59.66 -95.91 -15.22
N GLU A 547 60.34 -96.95 -14.71
CA GLU A 547 59.68 -98.12 -14.13
C GLU A 547 60.05 -98.31 -12.66
N PHE A 548 59.05 -98.20 -11.78
CA PHE A 548 59.16 -98.32 -10.34
C PHE A 548 58.07 -99.22 -9.74
N SER A 549 58.42 -99.94 -8.68
CA SER A 549 57.53 -100.86 -7.96
C SER A 549 56.69 -100.17 -6.88
N MET A 550 57.09 -98.98 -6.46
CA MET A 550 56.38 -98.18 -5.46
C MET A 550 56.56 -96.69 -5.74
N ILE A 551 55.49 -95.94 -5.50
CA ILE A 551 55.50 -94.47 -5.38
C ILE A 551 54.71 -94.10 -4.13
N MET A 552 55.26 -93.16 -3.36
CA MET A 552 54.66 -92.66 -2.13
C MET A 552 54.70 -91.14 -2.12
N GLN A 553 53.66 -90.56 -1.53
CA GLN A 553 53.63 -89.14 -1.21
C GLN A 553 53.63 -88.97 0.33
N TRP A 554 54.03 -87.79 0.80
CA TRP A 554 53.90 -87.39 2.19
C TRP A 554 52.89 -86.26 2.33
N ASP A 555 51.90 -86.48 3.19
CA ASP A 555 50.95 -85.48 3.68
C ASP A 555 50.51 -85.96 5.08
N SER A 556 51.26 -85.56 6.12
CA SER A 556 51.17 -86.08 7.50
C SER A 556 51.42 -87.59 7.69
N GLY A 557 51.98 -88.25 6.68
CA GLY A 557 52.35 -89.67 6.67
C GLY A 557 52.58 -90.22 5.26
N TYR A 558 53.09 -91.45 5.16
CA TYR A 558 53.42 -92.11 3.90
C TYR A 558 52.24 -92.92 3.33
N TYR A 559 51.82 -92.61 2.10
CA TYR A 559 50.76 -93.36 1.40
C TYR A 559 51.07 -93.57 -0.08
N SER A 560 50.56 -94.67 -0.64
CA SER A 560 50.58 -94.91 -2.09
C SER A 560 49.60 -93.96 -2.78
N THR A 561 50.04 -93.26 -3.82
CA THR A 561 49.18 -92.38 -4.63
C THR A 561 48.96 -92.95 -6.03
N GLY A 562 47.77 -92.73 -6.59
CA GLY A 562 47.45 -93.02 -8.00
C GLY A 562 47.58 -91.81 -8.92
N TYR A 563 47.82 -90.61 -8.35
CA TYR A 563 47.82 -89.34 -9.06
C TYR A 563 48.93 -88.43 -8.55
N MET A 564 49.55 -87.67 -9.46
CA MET A 564 50.61 -86.72 -9.17
C MET A 564 50.09 -85.32 -9.45
N THR A 565 50.27 -84.40 -8.50
CA THR A 565 49.85 -83.00 -8.60
C THR A 565 51.04 -82.06 -8.49
N THR A 566 50.88 -80.90 -9.11
CA THR A 566 51.75 -79.71 -9.02
C THR A 566 52.04 -79.36 -7.56
N GLY A 567 53.27 -78.91 -7.29
CA GLY A 567 53.71 -78.48 -5.95
C GLY A 567 54.13 -79.59 -4.99
N ARG A 568 53.95 -80.88 -5.33
CA ARG A 568 54.16 -82.01 -4.40
C ARG A 568 55.39 -82.86 -4.72
N GLY A 569 56.12 -83.27 -3.68
CA GLY A 569 57.22 -84.25 -3.76
C GLY A 569 56.75 -85.70 -3.62
N TYR A 570 57.50 -86.64 -4.22
CA TYR A 570 57.22 -88.08 -4.21
C TYR A 570 58.48 -88.92 -3.99
N LEU A 571 58.31 -90.07 -3.35
CA LEU A 571 59.35 -91.06 -3.12
C LEU A 571 59.08 -92.28 -3.99
N ILE A 572 60.03 -92.68 -4.83
CA ILE A 572 59.89 -93.85 -5.70
C ILE A 572 60.94 -94.93 -5.39
N TRP A 573 60.60 -96.18 -5.67
CA TRP A 573 61.54 -97.32 -5.68
C TRP A 573 61.68 -97.87 -7.11
N PRO A 574 62.70 -97.40 -7.88
CA PRO A 574 62.91 -97.83 -9.26
C PRO A 574 63.31 -99.31 -9.37
N THR A 575 62.84 -99.97 -10.42
CA THR A 575 63.20 -101.36 -10.75
C THR A 575 64.43 -101.46 -11.66
N ALA A 576 64.81 -100.36 -12.31
CA ALA A 576 66.03 -100.20 -13.10
C ALA A 576 66.54 -98.75 -12.99
N ASN A 577 67.84 -98.53 -13.19
CA ASN A 577 68.38 -97.17 -13.29
C ASN A 577 67.74 -96.46 -14.49
N GLY A 578 67.44 -95.18 -14.35
CA GLY A 578 66.80 -94.38 -15.38
C GLY A 578 67.17 -92.91 -15.28
N SER A 579 66.60 -92.10 -16.16
CA SER A 579 66.68 -90.64 -16.09
C SER A 579 65.27 -90.10 -16.20
N MET A 580 64.88 -89.27 -15.23
CA MET A 580 63.62 -88.57 -15.19
C MET A 580 63.80 -87.21 -15.89
N PRO A 581 63.32 -87.04 -17.12
CA PRO A 581 63.21 -85.70 -17.67
C PRO A 581 62.11 -84.95 -16.92
N GLY A 582 62.33 -83.67 -16.62
CA GLY A 582 61.23 -82.75 -16.36
C GLY A 582 60.22 -82.71 -17.53
N MET A 583 59.00 -82.30 -17.23
CA MET A 583 57.91 -82.23 -18.20
C MET A 583 57.74 -80.78 -18.65
N ILE A 584 57.18 -80.59 -19.85
CA ILE A 584 56.87 -79.26 -20.41
C ILE A 584 55.45 -78.87 -20.01
#